data_AF-A0A1V5KHI3-F1
#
_entry.id   AF-A0A1V5KHI3-F1
#
_cell.length_a   1.000
_cell.length_b   1.000
_cell.length_c   1.000
_cell.angle_alpha   90.00
_cell.angle_beta   90.00
_cell.angle_gamma   90.00
#
_symmetry.space_group_name_H-M   'P 1'
#
loop_
_entity.id
_entity.type
_entity.pdbx_description
1 polymer ?
#
loop_
_entity_poly.entity_id
_entity_poly.type
_entity_poly.pdbx_seq_one_letter_code
_entity_poly.pdbx_strand_id
1 'polypeptide(L)'
;MQETLGHMNTWTIYLLLLVITIFAAYFCIAVAGFLQKLKLSMTKKKNGKSSMGCLTLLILVTAGLFLFVVFRYLVLYAPFSTDEPIAKITAQQADDHLGDFKLAVVFIEKGEPTHSGNYVIKGQRWLIKGEILQWHRWLSAFGLKKMYRTTHVLGQLVTKTNAGARANSYTLIKDDQNALWRTLSSACKALGLVRVKSICSEAVAPNYRETVSVWISDSGLKVRLNNVQADAHGVKNGGNKKNGAHETGDAVKKTQSNGYPDREEAIQR
;
A
#
# COMPACT_ATOMS: atom_id res chain seq x y z
N MET A 1 -5.78 14.11 0.59
CA MET A 1 -6.29 13.96 1.98
C MET A 1 -5.29 14.31 3.09
N GLN A 2 -3.99 14.53 2.83
CA GLN A 2 -3.06 15.09 3.84
C GLN A 2 -3.11 16.62 3.94
N GLU A 3 -3.57 17.32 2.89
CA GLU A 3 -3.82 18.77 2.97
C GLU A 3 -4.93 19.11 4.00
N THR A 4 -5.88 18.20 4.23
CA THR A 4 -6.95 18.40 5.21
C THR A 4 -6.52 18.23 6.67
N LEU A 5 -5.39 17.58 6.97
CA LEU A 5 -4.88 17.45 8.36
C LEU A 5 -3.84 18.51 8.72
N GLY A 6 -3.06 19.01 7.75
CA GLY A 6 -2.17 20.16 7.95
C GLY A 6 -2.90 21.50 8.09
N HIS A 7 -4.11 21.60 7.51
CA HIS A 7 -5.02 22.74 7.66
C HIS A 7 -6.11 22.55 8.73
N MET A 8 -6.10 21.44 9.46
CA MET A 8 -7.07 21.25 10.54
C MET A 8 -6.75 22.26 11.64
N ASN A 9 -7.62 23.27 11.76
CA ASN A 9 -7.54 24.29 12.80
C ASN A 9 -7.17 23.65 14.13
N THR A 10 -6.21 24.21 14.85
CA THR A 10 -5.77 23.72 16.17
C THR A 10 -6.97 23.44 17.09
N TRP A 11 -8.05 24.21 16.90
CA TRP A 11 -9.34 24.01 17.54
C TRP A 11 -9.99 22.63 17.29
N THR A 12 -9.94 22.09 16.07
CA THR A 12 -10.44 20.74 15.76
C THR A 12 -9.65 19.64 16.44
N ILE A 13 -8.33 19.82 16.62
CA ILE A 13 -7.48 18.90 17.37
C ILE A 13 -7.88 18.92 18.84
N TYR A 14 -8.03 20.11 19.44
CA TYR A 14 -8.50 20.24 20.83
C TYR A 14 -9.90 19.66 21.03
N LEU A 15 -10.81 19.85 20.09
CA LEU A 15 -12.16 19.31 20.15
C LEU A 15 -12.15 17.78 20.10
N LEU A 16 -11.34 17.19 19.21
CA LEU A 16 -11.14 15.74 19.16
C LEU A 16 -10.59 15.20 20.48
N LEU A 17 -9.58 15.87 21.03
CA LEU A 17 -8.92 15.48 22.28
C LEU A 17 -9.88 15.59 23.47
N LEU A 18 -10.73 16.62 23.49
CA LEU A 18 -11.79 16.81 24.47
C LEU A 18 -12.87 15.72 24.37
N VAL A 19 -13.27 15.32 23.16
CA VAL A 19 -14.22 14.22 22.98
C VAL A 19 -13.62 12.90 23.50
N ILE A 20 -12.34 12.64 23.22
CA ILE A 20 -11.63 11.46 23.72
C ILE A 20 -11.53 11.47 25.25
N THR A 21 -11.23 12.60 25.88
CA THR A 21 -11.12 12.68 27.35
C THR A 21 -12.47 12.55 28.04
N ILE A 22 -13.54 13.17 27.52
CA ILE A 22 -14.91 12.97 28.02
C ILE A 22 -15.29 11.49 27.90
N PHE A 23 -14.94 10.86 26.78
CA PHE A 23 -15.21 9.44 26.57
C PHE A 23 -14.45 8.55 27.56
N ALA A 24 -13.16 8.82 27.78
CA ALA A 24 -12.33 8.12 28.76
C ALA A 24 -12.85 8.30 30.19
N ALA A 25 -13.28 9.51 30.55
CA ALA A 25 -13.89 9.77 31.85
C ALA A 25 -15.19 8.98 32.04
N TYR A 26 -16.06 8.97 31.02
CA TYR A 26 -17.31 8.20 31.05
C TYR A 26 -17.05 6.69 31.15
N PHE A 27 -16.04 6.19 30.42
CA PHE A 27 -15.57 4.81 30.52
C PHE A 27 -15.08 4.47 31.93
N CYS A 28 -14.25 5.31 32.55
CA CYS A 28 -13.77 5.12 33.91
C CYS A 28 -14.91 5.10 34.93
N ILE A 29 -15.91 5.99 34.80
CA ILE A 29 -17.09 6.01 35.66
C ILE A 29 -17.93 4.74 35.48
N ALA A 30 -18.13 4.29 34.23
CA ALA A 30 -18.87 3.07 33.93
C ALA A 30 -18.17 1.80 34.49
N VAL A 31 -16.85 1.72 34.33
CA VAL A 31 -16.03 0.61 34.86
C VAL A 31 -16.01 0.64 36.39
N ALA A 32 -15.84 1.81 37.01
CA ALA A 32 -15.88 1.95 38.47
C ALA A 32 -17.26 1.53 39.03
N GLY A 33 -18.36 1.96 38.39
CA GLY A 33 -19.70 1.54 38.76
C GLY A 33 -19.94 0.04 38.58
N PHE A 34 -19.36 -0.57 37.55
CA PHE A 34 -19.41 -2.01 37.32
C PHE A 34 -18.61 -2.80 38.37
N LEU A 35 -17.40 -2.36 38.72
CA LEU A 35 -16.58 -2.96 39.76
C LEU A 35 -17.23 -2.86 41.15
N GLN A 36 -17.87 -1.73 41.47
CA GLN A 36 -18.66 -1.58 42.69
C GLN A 36 -19.86 -2.53 42.71
N LYS A 37 -20.58 -2.67 41.59
CA LYS A 37 -21.69 -3.63 41.48
C LYS A 37 -21.22 -5.08 41.58
N LEU A 38 -20.06 -5.44 41.03
CA LEU A 38 -19.48 -6.78 41.20
C LEU A 38 -19.13 -7.07 42.66
N LYS A 39 -18.55 -6.10 43.38
CA LYS A 39 -18.29 -6.23 44.82
C LYS A 39 -19.58 -6.41 45.63
N LEU A 40 -20.62 -5.64 45.33
CA LEU A 40 -21.91 -5.72 46.03
C LEU A 40 -22.74 -6.96 45.64
N SER A 41 -22.58 -7.45 44.40
CA SER A 41 -23.26 -8.65 43.90
C SER A 41 -22.69 -9.94 44.48
N MET A 42 -21.42 -9.97 44.91
CA MET A 42 -20.89 -11.11 45.66
C MET A 42 -21.47 -11.22 47.08
N THR A 43 -22.10 -10.18 47.61
CA THR A 43 -22.59 -10.16 49.00
C THR A 43 -24.11 -10.28 49.15
N LYS A 44 -24.92 -10.12 48.10
CA LYS A 44 -26.39 -10.26 48.20
C LYS A 44 -27.01 -11.02 47.02
N LYS A 45 -27.53 -12.22 47.33
CA LYS A 45 -28.42 -13.00 46.47
C LYS A 45 -29.82 -12.36 46.48
N LYS A 46 -30.41 -12.27 45.27
CA LYS A 46 -31.84 -12.12 44.90
C LYS A 46 -32.35 -10.73 44.43
N ASN A 47 -32.83 -10.77 43.19
CA ASN A 47 -33.85 -9.96 42.49
C ASN A 47 -33.70 -8.42 42.40
N GLY A 48 -33.32 -7.95 41.20
CA GLY A 48 -33.53 -6.57 40.77
C GLY A 48 -33.13 -6.36 39.31
N LYS A 49 -34.08 -5.95 38.47
CA LYS A 49 -34.02 -5.83 37.00
C LYS A 49 -32.82 -5.05 36.45
N SER A 50 -32.08 -5.77 35.59
CA SER A 50 -31.24 -5.39 34.44
C SER A 50 -30.60 -3.99 34.38
N SER A 51 -29.36 -3.91 34.89
CA SER A 51 -28.31 -2.96 34.47
C SER A 51 -27.78 -3.22 33.04
N MET A 52 -28.51 -4.00 32.24
CA MET A 52 -28.05 -4.56 30.96
C MET A 52 -27.90 -3.48 29.88
N GLY A 53 -28.72 -2.43 29.92
CA GLY A 53 -28.72 -1.33 28.95
C GLY A 53 -27.42 -0.52 28.89
N CYS A 54 -26.80 -0.23 30.05
CA CYS A 54 -25.54 0.52 30.10
C CYS A 54 -24.36 -0.31 29.59
N LEU A 55 -24.35 -1.62 29.92
CA LEU A 55 -23.31 -2.52 29.45
C LEU A 55 -23.43 -2.78 27.94
N THR A 56 -24.64 -2.94 27.41
CA THR A 56 -24.86 -3.05 25.96
C THR A 56 -24.46 -1.77 25.24
N LEU A 57 -24.75 -0.58 25.79
CA LEU A 57 -24.33 0.69 25.22
C LEU A 57 -22.79 0.78 25.18
N LEU A 58 -22.11 0.41 26.27
CA LEU A 58 -20.65 0.44 26.34
C LEU A 58 -20.01 -0.48 25.30
N ILE A 59 -20.52 -1.71 25.15
CA ILE A 59 -20.04 -2.65 24.13
C ILE A 59 -20.25 -2.09 22.74
N LEU A 60 -21.44 -1.54 22.45
CA LEU A 60 -21.77 -0.98 21.15
C LEU A 60 -20.85 0.18 20.77
N VAL A 61 -20.58 1.09 21.71
CA VAL A 61 -19.70 2.23 21.44
C VAL A 61 -18.24 1.79 21.29
N THR A 62 -17.78 0.84 22.11
CA THR A 62 -16.42 0.28 21.97
C THR A 62 -16.24 -0.43 20.63
N ALA A 63 -17.23 -1.20 20.21
CA ALA A 63 -17.24 -1.85 18.89
C ALA A 63 -17.29 -0.82 17.75
N GLY A 64 -18.07 0.26 17.89
CA GLY A 64 -18.13 1.36 16.92
C GLY A 64 -16.78 2.08 16.77
N LEU A 65 -16.11 2.41 17.87
CA LEU A 65 -14.77 2.98 17.86
C LEU A 65 -13.75 2.03 17.21
N PHE A 66 -13.82 0.74 17.54
CA PHE A 66 -12.96 -0.27 16.92
C PHE A 66 -13.18 -0.34 15.41
N LEU A 67 -14.42 -0.42 14.95
CA LEU A 67 -14.77 -0.42 13.52
C LEU A 67 -14.32 0.86 12.81
N PHE A 68 -14.48 2.02 13.45
CA PHE A 68 -14.01 3.29 12.91
C PHE A 68 -12.48 3.29 12.71
N VAL A 69 -11.73 2.81 13.71
CA VAL A 69 -10.27 2.69 13.63
C VAL A 69 -9.85 1.71 12.53
N VAL A 70 -10.51 0.55 12.42
CA VAL A 70 -10.27 -0.42 11.35
C VAL A 70 -10.60 0.18 9.98
N PHE A 71 -11.71 0.89 9.83
CA PHE A 71 -12.07 1.52 8.56
C PHE A 71 -11.03 2.58 8.15
N ARG A 72 -10.56 3.40 9.10
CA ARG A 72 -9.48 4.36 8.86
C ARG A 72 -8.18 3.68 8.44
N TYR A 73 -7.87 2.51 8.99
CA TYR A 73 -6.73 1.70 8.57
C TYR A 73 -6.86 1.23 7.11
N LEU A 74 -8.07 0.90 6.66
CA LEU A 74 -8.31 0.45 5.28
C LEU A 74 -8.24 1.57 4.25
N VAL A 75 -8.56 2.81 4.63
CA VAL A 75 -8.40 3.97 3.74
C VAL A 75 -6.94 4.19 3.32
N LEU A 76 -5.96 3.68 4.07
CA LEU A 76 -4.54 3.77 3.74
C LEU A 76 -4.06 2.72 2.73
N TYR A 77 -4.92 1.77 2.37
CA TYR A 77 -4.60 0.75 1.38
C TYR A 77 -5.42 0.97 0.11
N ALA A 78 -4.75 0.88 -1.03
CA ALA A 78 -5.40 0.89 -2.32
C ALA A 78 -5.98 -0.51 -2.63
N PRO A 79 -7.13 -0.59 -3.34
CA PRO A 79 -7.68 -1.87 -3.75
C PRO A 79 -6.70 -2.59 -4.67
N PHE A 80 -6.48 -3.89 -4.42
CA PHE A 80 -5.59 -4.70 -5.25
C PHE A 80 -6.20 -4.93 -6.64
N SER A 81 -5.54 -4.42 -7.68
CA SER A 81 -5.89 -4.66 -9.08
C SER A 81 -4.65 -5.10 -9.84
N THR A 82 -4.72 -6.23 -10.55
CA THR A 82 -3.62 -6.75 -11.38
C THR A 82 -3.56 -6.09 -12.75
N ASP A 83 -4.66 -5.46 -13.16
CA ASP A 83 -4.89 -5.04 -14.55
C ASP A 83 -4.58 -3.55 -14.75
N GLU A 84 -4.17 -2.86 -13.69
CA GLU A 84 -3.79 -1.45 -13.73
C GLU A 84 -2.36 -1.23 -13.21
N PRO A 85 -1.60 -0.29 -13.81
CA PRO A 85 -0.32 0.11 -13.26
C PRO A 85 -0.53 0.87 -11.95
N ILE A 86 0.25 0.52 -10.93
CA ILE A 86 0.18 1.15 -9.60
C ILE A 86 1.06 2.40 -9.48
N ALA A 87 2.07 2.50 -10.35
CA ALA A 87 2.97 3.65 -10.42
C ALA A 87 3.62 3.77 -11.80
N LYS A 88 3.94 5.00 -12.19
CA LYS A 88 4.79 5.33 -13.33
C LYS A 88 6.05 6.01 -12.81
N ILE A 89 7.20 5.62 -13.36
CA ILE A 89 8.51 6.09 -12.93
C ILE A 89 9.26 6.60 -14.13
N THR A 90 9.74 7.82 -14.02
CA THR A 90 10.62 8.42 -15.01
C THR A 90 11.93 8.75 -14.32
N ALA A 91 13.03 8.22 -14.85
CA ALA A 91 14.35 8.58 -14.37
C ALA A 91 14.82 9.85 -15.09
N GLN A 92 15.44 10.75 -14.33
CA GLN A 92 16.07 11.96 -14.82
C GLN A 92 17.53 11.96 -14.37
N GLN A 93 18.40 12.53 -15.20
CA GLN A 93 19.78 12.77 -14.78
C GLN A 93 19.78 13.73 -13.58
N ALA A 94 20.64 13.45 -12.60
CA ALA A 94 20.78 14.35 -11.47
C ALA A 94 21.63 15.55 -11.90
N ASP A 95 21.08 16.77 -11.73
CA ASP A 95 21.82 18.01 -12.04
C ASP A 95 22.95 18.32 -11.04
N ASP A 96 23.14 17.51 -9.99
CA ASP A 96 23.92 17.89 -8.82
C ASP A 96 24.54 16.69 -8.07
N HIS A 97 25.58 16.92 -7.26
CA HIS A 97 26.34 15.89 -6.51
C HIS A 97 25.56 15.18 -5.38
N LEU A 98 24.25 15.41 -5.23
CA LEU A 98 23.44 14.85 -4.15
C LEU A 98 23.04 13.38 -4.36
N GLY A 99 23.11 12.85 -5.59
CA GLY A 99 22.82 11.45 -5.89
C GLY A 99 23.17 11.06 -7.32
N ASP A 100 23.04 9.78 -7.63
CA ASP A 100 23.42 9.23 -8.94
C ASP A 100 22.35 9.50 -10.01
N PHE A 101 21.08 9.54 -9.62
CA PHE A 101 19.96 9.91 -10.50
C PHE A 101 18.74 10.39 -9.71
N LYS A 102 17.82 11.09 -10.39
CA LYS A 102 16.52 11.51 -9.84
C LYS A 102 15.40 10.61 -10.38
N LEU A 103 14.48 10.19 -9.53
CA LEU A 103 13.26 9.48 -9.91
C LEU A 103 12.04 10.35 -9.68
N ALA A 104 11.30 10.63 -10.74
CA ALA A 104 9.94 11.14 -10.66
C ALA A 104 8.98 9.93 -10.60
N VAL A 105 8.32 9.73 -9.47
CA VAL A 105 7.37 8.64 -9.25
C VAL A 105 5.97 9.22 -9.18
N VAL A 106 5.08 8.76 -10.06
CA VAL A 106 3.66 9.11 -10.10
C VAL A 106 2.85 7.87 -9.73
N PHE A 107 2.17 7.92 -8.58
CA PHE A 107 1.27 6.86 -8.13
C PHE A 107 -0.08 6.97 -8.83
N ILE A 108 -0.62 5.82 -9.22
CA ILE A 108 -1.89 5.72 -9.92
C ILE A 108 -2.83 4.89 -9.05
N GLU A 109 -4.01 5.43 -8.77
CA GLU A 109 -5.09 4.73 -8.08
C GLU A 109 -6.35 4.82 -8.94
N LYS A 110 -6.96 3.67 -9.26
CA LYS A 110 -8.17 3.57 -10.12
C LYS A 110 -7.99 4.26 -11.48
N GLY A 111 -6.84 4.05 -12.11
CA GLY A 111 -6.48 4.67 -13.39
C GLY A 111 -6.10 6.16 -13.35
N GLU A 112 -6.25 6.87 -12.22
CA GLU A 112 -5.93 8.29 -12.12
C GLU A 112 -4.64 8.57 -11.33
N PRO A 113 -3.80 9.52 -11.78
CA PRO A 113 -2.60 9.91 -11.04
C PRO A 113 -3.00 10.64 -9.76
N THR A 114 -2.66 10.06 -8.60
CA THR A 114 -3.07 10.59 -7.29
C THR A 114 -1.97 11.43 -6.63
N HIS A 115 -0.73 10.95 -6.64
CA HIS A 115 0.39 11.62 -5.98
C HIS A 115 1.66 11.47 -6.79
N SER A 116 2.45 12.55 -6.86
CA SER A 116 3.76 12.52 -7.50
C SER A 116 4.84 13.03 -6.55
N GLY A 117 5.99 12.36 -6.54
CA GLY A 117 7.16 12.73 -5.75
C GLY A 117 8.45 12.58 -6.54
N ASN A 118 9.41 13.46 -6.27
CA ASN A 118 10.76 13.40 -6.84
C ASN A 118 11.73 12.91 -5.76
N TYR A 119 12.49 11.86 -6.07
CA TYR A 119 13.40 11.21 -5.12
C TYR A 119 14.81 11.16 -5.70
N VAL A 120 15.79 11.64 -4.94
CA VAL A 120 17.21 11.63 -5.35
C VAL A 120 17.84 10.31 -4.90
N ILE A 121 18.08 9.39 -5.83
CA ILE A 121 18.53 8.05 -5.50
C ILE A 121 20.07 7.98 -5.50
N LYS A 122 20.61 7.31 -4.48
CA LYS A 122 22.02 6.88 -4.41
C LYS A 122 22.09 5.37 -4.64
N GLY A 123 22.81 4.96 -5.66
CA GLY A 123 22.93 3.59 -6.17
C GLY A 123 22.93 3.55 -7.70
N GLN A 124 23.24 2.39 -8.27
CA GLN A 124 23.16 2.19 -9.73
C GLN A 124 21.79 1.64 -10.18
N ARG A 125 20.99 1.14 -9.25
CA ARG A 125 19.65 0.60 -9.50
C ARG A 125 18.65 1.16 -8.50
N TRP A 126 17.38 1.14 -8.87
CA TRP A 126 16.29 1.45 -7.96
C TRP A 126 15.32 0.28 -7.88
N LEU A 127 14.60 0.21 -6.76
CA LEU A 127 13.52 -0.74 -6.57
C LEU A 127 12.44 -0.11 -5.69
N ILE A 128 11.23 -0.66 -5.78
CA ILE A 128 10.10 -0.26 -4.95
C ILE A 128 9.77 -1.38 -3.99
N LYS A 129 9.50 -1.01 -2.75
CA LYS A 129 8.98 -1.89 -1.72
C LYS A 129 7.52 -1.55 -1.44
N GLY A 130 6.71 -2.57 -1.19
CA GLY A 130 5.32 -2.44 -0.79
C GLY A 130 4.89 -3.55 0.16
N GLU A 131 3.63 -3.51 0.53
CA GLU A 131 2.97 -4.49 1.37
C GLU A 131 1.62 -4.87 0.75
N ILE A 132 1.31 -6.16 0.77
CA ILE A 132 -0.02 -6.68 0.43
C ILE A 132 -0.71 -7.04 1.73
N LEU A 133 -1.91 -6.51 1.88
CA LEU A 133 -2.84 -6.87 2.92
C LEU A 133 -3.76 -7.98 2.39
N GLN A 134 -3.70 -9.13 3.07
CA GLN A 134 -4.56 -10.28 2.79
C GLN A 134 -5.48 -10.53 3.98
N TRP A 135 -6.78 -10.51 3.71
CA TRP A 135 -7.79 -10.84 4.70
C TRP A 135 -7.81 -12.33 5.03
N HIS A 136 -8.23 -12.67 6.24
CA HIS A 136 -8.51 -14.04 6.60
C HIS A 136 -9.61 -14.63 5.69
N ARG A 137 -9.58 -15.94 5.45
CA ARG A 137 -10.47 -16.65 4.51
C ARG A 137 -11.96 -16.34 4.66
N TRP A 138 -12.44 -16.20 5.90
CA TRP A 138 -13.86 -15.89 6.16
C TRP A 138 -14.20 -14.45 5.75
N LEU A 139 -13.34 -13.46 6.05
CA LEU A 139 -13.50 -12.07 5.61
C LEU A 139 -13.44 -11.94 4.09
N SER A 140 -12.53 -12.66 3.45
CA SER A 140 -12.46 -12.74 1.98
C SER A 140 -13.74 -13.32 1.38
N ALA A 141 -14.37 -14.30 2.04
CA ALA A 141 -15.66 -14.86 1.62
C ALA A 141 -16.82 -13.86 1.77
N PHE A 142 -16.74 -12.93 2.72
CA PHE A 142 -17.66 -11.78 2.83
C PHE A 142 -17.38 -10.68 1.78
N GLY A 143 -16.49 -10.92 0.81
CA GLY A 143 -16.23 -10.01 -0.30
C GLY A 143 -15.14 -8.98 -0.05
N LEU A 144 -14.41 -9.05 1.07
CA LEU A 144 -13.26 -8.19 1.32
C LEU A 144 -12.11 -8.57 0.39
N LYS A 145 -11.80 -7.69 -0.56
CA LYS A 145 -10.71 -7.87 -1.53
C LYS A 145 -9.35 -7.62 -0.88
N LYS A 146 -8.30 -8.23 -1.45
CA LYS A 146 -6.91 -7.90 -1.12
C LYS A 146 -6.66 -6.40 -1.33
N MET A 147 -5.74 -5.84 -0.58
CA MET A 147 -5.36 -4.45 -0.72
C MET A 147 -3.83 -4.33 -0.71
N TYR A 148 -3.30 -3.21 -1.21
CA TYR A 148 -1.85 -2.99 -1.25
C TYR A 148 -1.49 -1.58 -0.84
N ARG A 149 -0.24 -1.42 -0.42
CA ARG A 149 0.36 -0.11 -0.12
C ARG A 149 1.82 -0.11 -0.54
N THR A 150 2.25 0.93 -1.23
CA THR A 150 3.67 1.13 -1.54
C THR A 150 4.35 1.82 -0.37
N THR A 151 5.49 1.29 0.09
CA THR A 151 6.12 1.74 1.34
C THR A 151 7.38 2.54 1.15
N HIS A 152 8.27 2.08 0.26
CA HIS A 152 9.59 2.70 0.09
C HIS A 152 10.04 2.70 -1.37
N VAL A 153 10.84 3.70 -1.72
CA VAL A 153 11.72 3.67 -2.90
C VAL A 153 13.14 3.53 -2.39
N LEU A 154 13.83 2.50 -2.87
CA LEU A 154 15.19 2.18 -2.43
C LEU A 154 16.15 2.29 -3.62
N GLY A 155 17.32 2.87 -3.37
CA GLY A 155 18.49 2.66 -4.21
C GLY A 155 19.13 1.31 -3.90
N GLN A 156 19.83 0.74 -4.88
CA GLN A 156 20.67 -0.43 -4.69
C GLN A 156 22.03 -0.21 -5.36
N LEU A 157 23.09 -0.53 -4.62
CA LEU A 157 24.44 -0.62 -5.18
C LEU A 157 24.69 -2.04 -5.68
N VAL A 158 25.19 -2.16 -6.92
CA VAL A 158 25.54 -3.44 -7.55
C VAL A 158 26.95 -3.88 -7.12
N THR A 159 27.87 -2.92 -6.95
CA THR A 159 29.28 -3.21 -6.69
C THR A 159 29.60 -3.21 -5.20
N LYS A 160 30.13 -4.32 -4.69
CA LYS A 160 30.54 -4.50 -3.28
C LYS A 160 31.77 -3.67 -2.88
N THR A 161 32.44 -2.99 -3.80
CA THR A 161 33.62 -2.15 -3.50
C THR A 161 33.31 -0.99 -2.58
N ASN A 162 32.06 -0.54 -2.53
CA ASN A 162 31.62 0.53 -1.64
C ASN A 162 30.93 -0.03 -0.39
N ALA A 163 31.59 -0.90 0.36
CA ALA A 163 31.06 -1.55 1.56
C ALA A 163 30.65 -0.56 2.69
N GLY A 164 31.08 0.70 2.61
CA GLY A 164 30.65 1.80 3.50
C GLY A 164 29.52 2.69 2.96
N ALA A 165 29.21 2.64 1.66
CA ALA A 165 28.19 3.51 1.07
C ALA A 165 26.80 2.89 1.24
N ARG A 166 25.94 3.54 2.03
CA ARG A 166 24.55 3.14 2.20
C ARG A 166 23.72 3.70 1.04
N ALA A 167 22.98 2.82 0.36
CA ALA A 167 21.98 3.25 -0.59
C ALA A 167 20.87 4.04 0.13
N ASN A 168 20.32 5.06 -0.52
CA ASN A 168 19.24 5.85 0.07
C ASN A 168 17.92 5.08 0.07
N SER A 169 17.16 5.25 1.15
CA SER A 169 15.80 4.74 1.31
C SER A 169 14.85 5.89 1.58
N TYR A 170 13.87 6.07 0.71
CA TYR A 170 12.82 7.06 0.90
C TYR A 170 11.53 6.36 1.31
N THR A 171 11.01 6.72 2.49
CA THR A 171 9.68 6.32 2.94
C THR A 171 8.63 7.09 2.14
N LEU A 172 7.84 6.38 1.35
CA LEU A 172 6.72 6.94 0.60
C LEU A 172 5.52 7.26 1.52
N ILE A 173 5.48 6.62 2.68
CA ILE A 173 4.42 6.80 3.66
C ILE A 173 4.92 7.74 4.73
N LYS A 174 4.30 8.92 4.84
CA LYS A 174 4.59 9.85 5.94
C LYS A 174 4.08 9.33 7.30
N ASP A 175 3.03 8.50 7.30
CA ASP A 175 2.36 8.00 8.51
C ASP A 175 2.94 6.71 9.14
N ASP A 176 3.99 6.10 8.56
CA ASP A 176 4.55 4.82 9.05
C ASP A 176 5.22 4.96 10.44
N GLN A 177 5.50 6.18 10.86
CA GLN A 177 6.04 6.48 12.19
C GLN A 177 4.97 6.67 13.29
N ASN A 178 3.68 6.67 12.94
CA ASN A 178 2.63 6.89 13.94
C ASN A 178 2.50 5.68 14.89
N ALA A 179 2.59 5.93 16.21
CA ALA A 179 2.45 4.88 17.23
C ALA A 179 1.12 4.14 17.12
N LEU A 180 0.03 4.85 16.80
CA LEU A 180 -1.30 4.29 16.56
C LEU A 180 -1.29 3.24 15.43
N TRP A 181 -0.55 3.50 14.35
CA TRP A 181 -0.43 2.59 13.22
C TRP A 181 0.25 1.28 13.63
N ARG A 182 1.34 1.37 14.39
CA ARG A 182 2.06 0.19 14.90
C ARG A 182 1.17 -0.66 15.80
N THR A 183 0.47 -0.02 16.73
CA THR A 183 -0.45 -0.71 17.66
C THR A 183 -1.58 -1.40 16.89
N LEU A 184 -2.16 -0.72 15.90
CA LEU A 184 -3.26 -1.26 15.11
C LEU A 184 -2.83 -2.41 14.20
N SER A 185 -1.71 -2.25 13.48
CA SER A 185 -1.11 -3.34 12.71
C SER A 185 -0.82 -4.55 13.60
N SER A 186 -0.25 -4.32 14.80
CA SER A 186 0.02 -5.39 15.76
C SER A 186 -1.27 -6.05 16.27
N ALA A 187 -2.32 -5.27 16.57
CA ALA A 187 -3.61 -5.79 17.00
C ALA A 187 -4.29 -6.63 15.90
N CYS A 188 -4.32 -6.13 14.66
CA CYS A 188 -4.87 -6.88 13.52
C CYS A 188 -4.10 -8.18 13.25
N LYS A 189 -2.77 -8.17 13.42
CA LYS A 189 -1.93 -9.37 13.33
C LYS A 189 -2.20 -10.35 14.48
N ALA A 190 -2.29 -9.87 15.72
CA ALA A 190 -2.55 -10.69 16.90
C ALA A 190 -3.94 -11.36 16.87
N LEU A 191 -4.95 -10.65 16.35
CA LEU A 191 -6.30 -11.20 16.16
C LEU A 191 -6.40 -12.15 14.96
N GLY A 192 -5.34 -12.30 14.16
CA GLY A 192 -5.34 -13.17 12.98
C GLY A 192 -6.29 -12.74 11.86
N LEU A 193 -6.84 -11.52 11.92
CA LEU A 193 -7.80 -11.01 10.94
C LEU A 193 -7.15 -10.71 9.58
N VAL A 194 -5.86 -10.35 9.62
CA VAL A 194 -5.12 -9.86 8.47
C VAL A 194 -3.71 -10.44 8.45
N ARG A 195 -3.25 -10.85 7.26
CA ARG A 195 -1.85 -11.19 6.98
C ARG A 195 -1.26 -10.09 6.09
N VAL A 196 -0.18 -9.47 6.56
CA VAL A 196 0.56 -8.46 5.79
C VAL A 196 1.82 -9.11 5.23
N LYS A 197 1.97 -9.12 3.92
CA LYS A 197 3.14 -9.66 3.21
C LYS A 197 3.94 -8.52 2.59
N SER A 198 5.20 -8.38 2.99
CA SER A 198 6.12 -7.45 2.33
C SER A 198 6.47 -7.97 0.93
N ILE A 199 6.41 -7.09 -0.06
CA ILE A 199 6.78 -7.35 -1.45
C ILE A 199 7.80 -6.32 -1.93
N CYS A 200 8.61 -6.72 -2.90
CA CYS A 200 9.65 -5.88 -3.50
C CYS A 200 9.60 -6.05 -5.01
N SER A 201 9.93 -4.99 -5.74
CA SER A 201 10.18 -5.09 -7.17
C SER A 201 11.57 -5.64 -7.43
N GLU A 202 11.79 -6.09 -8.66
CA GLU A 202 13.13 -6.28 -9.19
C GLU A 202 13.87 -4.94 -9.20
N ALA A 203 15.20 -5.01 -9.08
CA ALA A 203 16.06 -3.84 -9.10
C ALA A 203 16.41 -3.46 -10.54
N VAL A 204 16.04 -2.25 -10.93
CA VAL A 204 16.11 -1.79 -12.31
C VAL A 204 17.10 -0.63 -12.42
N ALA A 205 17.92 -0.65 -13.46
CA ALA A 205 18.81 0.47 -13.77
C ALA A 205 18.00 1.68 -14.25
N PRO A 206 18.44 2.92 -13.99
CA PRO A 206 17.73 4.11 -14.48
C PRO A 206 17.72 4.13 -16.01
N ASN A 207 16.53 4.19 -16.61
CA ASN A 207 16.36 4.48 -18.03
C ASN A 207 15.88 5.93 -18.18
N TYR A 208 16.73 6.80 -18.72
CA TYR A 208 16.46 8.24 -18.83
C TYR A 208 15.54 8.61 -20.00
N ARG A 209 15.21 7.66 -20.88
CA ARG A 209 14.42 7.91 -22.10
C ARG A 209 13.01 7.39 -22.03
N GLU A 210 12.77 6.38 -21.21
CA GLU A 210 11.49 5.68 -21.14
C GLU A 210 10.84 5.81 -19.77
N THR A 211 9.51 5.91 -19.76
CA THR A 211 8.73 5.78 -18.55
C THR A 211 8.51 4.31 -18.25
N VAL A 212 8.82 3.93 -17.02
CA VAL A 212 8.66 2.58 -16.51
C VAL A 212 7.36 2.49 -15.72
N SER A 213 6.53 1.50 -16.01
CA SER A 213 5.31 1.23 -15.27
C SER A 213 5.53 0.10 -14.27
N VAL A 214 5.00 0.26 -13.06
CA VAL A 214 5.04 -0.76 -12.02
C VAL A 214 3.66 -1.34 -11.84
N TRP A 215 3.61 -2.66 -11.78
CA TRP A 215 2.41 -3.47 -11.70
C TRP A 215 2.47 -4.34 -10.45
N ILE A 216 1.31 -4.66 -9.90
CA ILE A 216 1.21 -5.57 -8.77
C ILE A 216 0.68 -6.93 -9.21
N SER A 217 1.27 -7.98 -8.65
CA SER A 217 0.91 -9.38 -8.89
C SER A 217 0.93 -10.15 -7.57
N ASP A 218 0.28 -11.31 -7.52
CA ASP A 218 0.34 -12.20 -6.36
C ASP A 218 1.77 -12.63 -6.00
N SER A 219 2.67 -12.66 -6.99
CA SER A 219 4.09 -12.98 -6.78
C SER A 219 4.91 -11.80 -6.23
N GLY A 220 4.44 -10.55 -6.39
CA GLY A 220 5.18 -9.35 -6.01
C GLY A 220 4.95 -8.16 -6.94
N LEU A 221 5.86 -7.20 -6.93
CA LEU A 221 5.84 -6.05 -7.83
C LEU A 221 6.61 -6.39 -9.12
N LYS A 222 6.00 -6.13 -10.27
CA LYS A 222 6.61 -6.32 -11.58
C LYS A 222 6.85 -4.97 -12.24
N VAL A 223 8.02 -4.82 -12.86
CA VAL A 223 8.41 -3.59 -13.54
C VAL A 223 8.34 -3.85 -15.04
N ARG A 224 7.64 -2.99 -15.78
CA ARG A 224 7.45 -3.09 -17.24
C ARG A 224 7.82 -1.77 -17.89
N LEU A 225 8.71 -1.81 -18.87
CA LEU A 225 9.03 -0.67 -19.71
C LEU A 225 7.79 -0.33 -20.54
N ASN A 226 7.34 0.92 -20.45
CA ASN A 226 6.19 1.35 -21.21
C ASN A 226 6.71 1.87 -22.56
N ASN A 227 6.69 1.01 -23.59
CA ASN A 227 7.01 1.41 -24.95
C ASN A 227 5.85 2.23 -25.52
N VAL A 228 5.74 3.49 -25.10
CA VAL A 228 4.71 4.45 -25.56
C VAL A 228 4.82 4.71 -27.07
N GLN A 229 5.88 4.24 -27.74
CA GLN A 229 6.04 4.35 -29.20
C GLN A 229 5.39 3.22 -30.03
N ALA A 230 4.88 2.13 -29.44
CA ALA A 230 4.26 1.06 -30.23
C ALA A 230 2.80 1.36 -30.63
N ASP A 231 2.06 2.14 -29.83
CA ASP A 231 0.61 2.34 -30.04
C ASP A 231 0.28 3.63 -30.82
N ALA A 232 1.28 4.43 -31.20
CA ALA A 232 1.08 5.68 -31.97
C ALA A 232 1.17 5.49 -33.50
N HIS A 233 1.52 4.31 -34.01
CA HIS A 233 1.58 4.00 -35.46
C HIS A 233 0.50 3.02 -35.95
N GLY A 234 -0.49 2.70 -35.12
CA GLY A 234 -1.58 1.77 -35.45
C GLY A 234 -2.88 2.44 -35.91
N VAL A 235 -2.85 3.52 -36.69
CA VAL A 235 -4.07 4.08 -37.31
C VAL A 235 -3.82 4.45 -38.77
N LYS A 236 -4.11 3.49 -39.66
CA LYS A 236 -4.83 3.64 -40.94
C LYS A 236 -4.69 2.36 -41.76
N ASN A 237 -5.73 1.54 -41.79
CA ASN A 237 -6.41 1.26 -43.05
C ASN A 237 -7.69 0.46 -42.80
N GLY A 238 -8.81 1.10 -43.14
CA GLY A 238 -10.07 0.42 -43.37
C GLY A 238 -9.98 -0.47 -44.60
N GLY A 239 -10.63 -1.62 -44.53
CA GLY A 239 -10.64 -2.61 -45.59
C GLY A 239 -11.69 -3.67 -45.32
N ASN A 240 -12.94 -3.30 -45.60
CA ASN A 240 -14.11 -4.17 -45.70
C ASN A 240 -13.81 -5.46 -46.48
N LYS A 241 -14.05 -6.65 -45.89
CA LYS A 241 -14.48 -7.84 -46.64
C LYS A 241 -15.09 -8.91 -45.74
N LYS A 242 -16.32 -9.29 -46.10
CA LYS A 242 -17.07 -10.45 -45.61
C LYS A 242 -16.41 -11.78 -46.00
N ASN A 243 -16.66 -12.80 -45.18
CA ASN A 243 -17.07 -14.18 -45.50
C ASN A 243 -16.24 -15.25 -44.79
N GLY A 244 -16.94 -16.29 -44.33
CA GLY A 244 -16.45 -17.66 -44.49
C GLY A 244 -16.21 -18.42 -43.19
N ALA A 245 -16.95 -19.51 -43.02
CA ALA A 245 -16.90 -20.44 -41.92
C ALA A 245 -15.71 -21.43 -41.98
N HIS A 246 -15.49 -22.05 -40.81
CA HIS A 246 -15.12 -23.45 -40.57
C HIS A 246 -13.65 -23.91 -40.67
N GLU A 247 -13.36 -24.83 -39.73
CA GLU A 247 -12.27 -25.83 -39.64
C GLU A 247 -11.02 -25.54 -38.77
N THR A 248 -11.08 -26.13 -37.56
CA THR A 248 -10.14 -27.10 -36.96
C THR A 248 -8.71 -27.22 -37.49
N GLY A 249 -7.74 -27.24 -36.56
CA GLY A 249 -6.43 -27.87 -36.80
C GLY A 249 -5.33 -27.38 -35.87
N ASP A 250 -4.83 -28.29 -35.04
CA ASP A 250 -3.67 -28.16 -34.15
C ASP A 250 -2.41 -27.56 -34.79
N ALA A 251 -1.66 -26.76 -34.02
CA ALA A 251 -0.19 -26.80 -34.03
C ALA A 251 0.42 -25.98 -32.88
N VAL A 252 1.04 -26.71 -31.96
CA VAL A 252 2.00 -26.25 -30.95
C VAL A 252 3.12 -25.43 -31.62
N LYS A 253 3.36 -24.20 -31.15
CA LYS A 253 4.60 -23.46 -31.44
C LYS A 253 5.21 -22.92 -30.15
N LYS A 254 6.32 -23.54 -29.75
CA LYS A 254 7.21 -23.08 -28.69
C LYS A 254 7.79 -21.72 -29.09
N THR A 255 7.48 -20.68 -28.34
CA THR A 255 8.16 -19.38 -28.46
C THR A 255 9.41 -19.40 -27.60
N GLN A 256 10.56 -19.24 -28.28
CA GLN A 256 11.88 -19.08 -27.70
C GLN A 256 11.93 -17.92 -26.70
N SER A 257 12.60 -18.20 -25.58
CA SER A 257 13.09 -17.23 -24.61
C SER A 257 14.08 -16.27 -25.29
N ASN A 258 13.69 -15.01 -25.50
CA ASN A 258 14.62 -13.93 -25.82
C ASN A 258 15.46 -13.62 -24.58
N GLY A 259 16.68 -14.16 -24.56
CA GLY A 259 17.73 -13.79 -23.62
C GLY A 259 18.19 -12.35 -23.84
N TYR A 260 18.41 -11.65 -22.73
CA TYR A 260 19.09 -10.36 -22.70
C TYR A 260 20.55 -10.55 -23.20
N PRO A 261 21.08 -9.64 -24.03
CA PRO A 261 22.50 -9.64 -24.34
C PRO A 261 23.30 -9.17 -23.12
N ASP A 262 24.22 -10.03 -22.70
CA ASP A 262 25.25 -9.77 -21.70
C ASP A 262 26.15 -8.62 -22.20
N ARG A 263 26.26 -7.55 -21.43
CA ARG A 263 26.93 -6.30 -21.84
C ARG A 263 28.30 -6.18 -21.18
N GLU A 264 29.12 -7.23 -21.31
CA GLU A 264 30.48 -7.28 -20.74
C GLU A 264 31.63 -7.07 -21.74
N GLU A 265 31.41 -6.85 -23.04
CA GLU A 265 32.51 -6.74 -24.02
C GLU A 265 32.69 -5.36 -24.69
N ALA A 266 32.49 -4.26 -23.97
CA ALA A 266 32.74 -2.92 -24.52
C ALA A 266 33.57 -2.01 -23.60
N ILE A 267 34.56 -2.57 -22.91
CA ILE A 267 35.67 -1.79 -22.33
C ILE A 267 36.97 -2.56 -22.54
N GLN A 268 37.51 -2.52 -23.76
CA GLN A 268 38.92 -2.69 -24.06
C GLN A 268 39.19 -2.29 -25.52
N ARG A 269 39.18 -0.98 -25.79
CA ARG A 269 40.04 -0.29 -26.76
C ARG A 269 40.13 1.18 -26.39
#